data_AF-A0A016SJI2-F1
#
_entry.id   AF-A0A016SJI2-F1
#
_cell.length_a   1.000
_cell.length_b   1.000
_cell.length_c   1.000
_cell.angle_alpha   90.00
_cell.angle_beta   90.00
_cell.angle_gamma   90.00
#
_symmetry.space_group_name_H-M   'P 1'
#
loop_
_entity.id
_entity.type
_entity.pdbx_description
1 polymer ?
#
loop_
_entity_poly.entity_id
_entity_poly.type
_entity_poly.pdbx_seq_one_letter_code
_entity_poly.pdbx_strand_id
1 'polypeptide(L)'
;MFYYLLVIIQDMSPPNPDRAAILSLGKNGHSISKIARLLKLYRETVRRTPKRGTLEDLPCSGRPVSVATPRLKKIVAQRIKRGAARSMRKTATELNVSERTMRRVVRGQLSMFSYKYQKKQGLTEAQKRQEKKNA
;
A
#
# COMPACT_ATOMS: atom_id res chain seq x y z
N MET A 1 -17.09 -10.74 0.14
CA MET A 1 -16.04 -10.78 -0.93
C MET A 1 -16.17 -9.67 -1.97
N PHE A 2 -17.31 -8.98 -2.08
CA PHE A 2 -17.52 -7.89 -3.04
C PHE A 2 -16.72 -6.59 -2.76
N TYR A 3 -16.30 -6.34 -1.51
CA TYR A 3 -15.54 -5.14 -1.13
C TYR A 3 -14.04 -5.18 -1.47
N TYR A 4 -13.49 -6.37 -1.77
CA TYR A 4 -12.07 -6.48 -2.15
C TYR A 4 -11.84 -6.25 -3.65
N LEU A 5 -12.86 -6.47 -4.49
CA LEU A 5 -12.75 -6.28 -5.93
C LEU A 5 -12.82 -4.79 -6.32
N LEU A 6 -13.63 -4.00 -5.61
CA LEU A 6 -13.86 -2.59 -5.92
C LEU A 6 -12.65 -1.69 -5.61
N VAL A 7 -11.80 -2.06 -4.64
CA VAL A 7 -10.58 -1.31 -4.29
C VAL A 7 -9.48 -1.46 -5.34
N ILE A 8 -9.37 -2.63 -5.98
CA ILE A 8 -8.34 -2.88 -7.01
C ILE A 8 -8.61 -2.07 -8.30
N ILE A 9 -9.89 -1.75 -8.58
CA ILE A 9 -10.28 -0.99 -9.77
C ILE A 9 -9.92 0.50 -9.65
N GLN A 10 -9.78 1.05 -8.45
CA GLN A 10 -9.51 2.49 -8.24
C GLN A 10 -8.06 2.94 -8.50
N ASP A 11 -7.10 2.01 -8.62
CA ASP A 11 -5.69 2.32 -8.95
C ASP A 11 -5.38 2.28 -10.45
N MET A 12 -6.35 1.91 -11.30
CA MET A 12 -6.19 1.97 -12.75
C MET A 12 -6.55 3.38 -13.24
N SER A 13 -5.53 4.25 -13.38
CA SER A 13 -5.68 5.46 -14.18
C SER A 13 -6.18 5.07 -15.56
N PRO A 14 -7.22 5.69 -16.12
CA PRO A 14 -7.70 5.34 -17.45
C PRO A 14 -6.56 5.48 -18.48
N PRO A 15 -6.48 4.58 -19.46
CA PRO A 15 -5.39 4.58 -20.43
C PRO A 15 -5.38 5.90 -21.19
N ASN A 16 -4.19 6.48 -21.33
CA ASN A 16 -4.02 7.75 -22.04
C ASN A 16 -4.58 7.62 -23.47
N PRO A 17 -5.54 8.48 -23.89
CA PRO A 17 -6.22 8.37 -25.19
C PRO A 17 -5.24 8.44 -26.36
N ASP A 18 -4.16 9.22 -26.24
CA ASP A 18 -3.13 9.35 -27.26
C ASP A 18 -2.34 8.05 -27.45
N ARG A 19 -2.14 7.30 -26.36
CA ARG A 19 -1.38 6.04 -26.36
C ARG A 19 -2.17 4.94 -27.07
N ALA A 20 -3.48 4.88 -26.84
CA ALA A 20 -4.38 3.99 -27.58
C ALA A 20 -4.40 4.33 -29.09
N ALA A 21 -4.46 5.62 -29.43
CA ALA A 21 -4.44 6.09 -30.81
C ALA A 21 -3.12 5.76 -31.54
N ILE A 22 -1.97 5.88 -30.88
CA ILE A 22 -0.67 5.47 -31.45
C ILE A 22 -0.67 3.98 -31.82
N LEU A 23 -1.21 3.13 -30.94
CA LEU A 23 -1.21 1.69 -31.15
C LEU A 23 -2.20 1.26 -32.25
N SER A 24 -3.38 1.87 -32.33
CA SER A 24 -4.32 1.59 -33.41
C SER A 24 -3.77 2.01 -34.77
N LEU A 25 -3.18 3.21 -34.87
CA LEU A 25 -2.56 3.71 -36.10
C LEU A 25 -1.33 2.89 -36.52
N GLY A 26 -0.56 2.40 -35.54
CA GLY A 26 0.56 1.48 -35.79
C GLY A 26 0.09 0.12 -36.32
N LYS A 27 -0.98 -0.45 -35.77
CA LYS A 27 -1.61 -1.69 -36.28
C LYS A 27 -2.14 -1.51 -37.71
N ASN A 28 -2.61 -0.32 -38.05
CA ASN A 28 -3.06 0.04 -39.41
C ASN A 28 -1.90 0.33 -40.38
N GLY A 29 -0.64 0.10 -39.98
CA GLY A 29 0.53 0.21 -40.86
C GLY A 29 1.03 1.63 -41.11
N HIS A 30 0.59 2.63 -40.33
CA HIS A 30 1.10 3.99 -40.49
C HIS A 30 2.54 4.13 -39.99
N SER A 31 3.34 4.90 -40.72
CA SER A 31 4.71 5.21 -40.31
C SER A 31 4.72 6.10 -39.06
N ILE A 32 5.76 5.94 -38.24
CA ILE A 32 5.95 6.72 -37.00
C ILE A 32 5.85 8.23 -37.25
N SER A 33 6.47 8.71 -38.34
CA SER A 33 6.44 10.12 -38.72
C SER A 33 5.03 10.62 -39.06
N LYS A 34 4.22 9.77 -39.72
CA LYS A 34 2.83 10.09 -40.06
C LYS A 34 1.97 10.17 -38.80
N ILE A 35 2.13 9.22 -37.88
CA ILE A 35 1.42 9.20 -36.60
C ILE A 35 1.76 10.42 -35.75
N ALA A 36 3.05 10.76 -35.64
CA ALA A 36 3.49 11.94 -34.88
C ALA A 36 2.90 13.24 -35.41
N ARG A 37 2.79 13.38 -36.74
CA ARG A 37 2.18 14.55 -37.39
C ARG A 37 0.66 14.61 -37.17
N LEU A 38 -0.03 13.46 -37.28
CA LEU A 38 -1.48 13.36 -37.08
C LEU A 38 -1.89 13.70 -35.66
N LEU A 39 -1.21 13.11 -34.67
CA LEU A 39 -1.51 13.29 -33.25
C LEU A 39 -0.84 14.54 -32.65
N LYS A 40 -0.03 15.27 -33.42
CA LYS A 40 0.78 16.42 -32.96
C LYS A 40 1.65 16.08 -31.73
N LEU A 41 2.22 14.88 -31.71
CA LEU A 41 3.07 14.38 -30.63
C LEU A 41 4.53 14.39 -31.02
N TYR A 42 5.41 14.45 -30.02
CA TYR A 42 6.83 14.29 -30.24
C TYR A 42 7.16 12.89 -30.79
N ARG A 43 8.03 12.82 -31.80
CA ARG A 43 8.36 11.57 -32.52
C ARG A 43 8.86 10.46 -31.59
N GLU A 44 9.62 10.79 -30.55
CA GLU A 44 10.09 9.80 -29.58
C GLU A 44 8.96 9.23 -28.72
N THR A 45 7.91 9.99 -28.43
CA THR A 45 6.73 9.48 -27.73
C THR A 45 6.10 8.36 -28.54
N VAL A 46 5.86 8.59 -29.83
CA VAL A 46 5.30 7.57 -30.76
C VAL A 46 6.22 6.35 -30.87
N ARG A 47 7.54 6.56 -30.95
CA ARG A 47 8.53 5.47 -31.05
C ARG A 47 8.62 4.62 -29.77
N ARG A 48 8.49 5.22 -28.59
CA ARG A 48 8.62 4.55 -27.29
C ARG A 48 7.35 3.81 -26.87
N THR A 49 6.18 4.32 -27.23
CA THR A 49 4.87 3.74 -26.90
C THR A 49 4.75 2.23 -27.19
N PRO A 50 5.02 1.73 -28.41
CA PRO A 50 4.87 0.30 -28.70
C PRO A 50 5.89 -0.57 -27.95
N LYS A 51 7.03 -0.02 -27.52
CA LYS A 51 8.05 -0.75 -26.74
C LYS A 51 7.65 -0.97 -25.27
N ARG A 52 6.68 -0.21 -24.74
CA ARG A 52 6.27 -0.28 -23.33
C ARG A 52 5.32 -1.44 -23.01
N GLY A 53 4.71 -2.08 -24.01
CA GLY A 53 3.89 -3.30 -23.85
C GLY A 53 2.48 -3.11 -23.24
N THR A 54 2.28 -2.12 -22.35
CA THR A 54 0.98 -1.83 -21.72
C THR A 54 0.31 -0.58 -22.30
N LEU A 55 -1.01 -0.46 -22.16
CA LEU A 55 -1.76 0.79 -22.41
C LEU A 55 -1.70 1.75 -21.23
N GLU A 56 -1.60 1.20 -20.02
CA GLU A 56 -1.60 1.97 -18.80
C GLU A 56 -0.28 2.68 -18.56
N ASP A 57 -0.37 3.84 -17.91
CA ASP A 57 0.81 4.53 -17.40
C ASP A 57 1.42 3.76 -16.25
N LEU A 58 2.76 3.77 -16.20
CA LEU A 58 3.47 3.11 -15.12
C LEU A 58 3.21 3.88 -13.83
N PRO A 59 3.00 3.18 -12.70
CA PRO A 59 2.87 3.85 -11.42
C PRO A 59 4.12 4.67 -11.16
N CYS A 60 3.94 5.94 -10.83
CA CYS A 60 5.05 6.83 -10.49
C CYS A 60 5.81 6.25 -9.29
N SER A 61 7.14 6.13 -9.41
CA SER A 61 7.96 5.81 -8.24
C SER A 61 8.05 7.05 -7.35
N GLY A 62 7.42 6.98 -6.18
CA GLY A 62 7.54 8.02 -5.16
C GLY A 62 8.95 8.06 -4.54
N ARG A 63 9.22 9.08 -3.71
CA ARG A 63 10.50 9.20 -3.00
C ARG A 63 10.75 7.98 -2.10
N PRO A 64 11.90 7.28 -2.22
CA PRO A 64 12.21 6.14 -1.37
C PRO A 64 12.36 6.57 0.09
N VAL A 65 11.76 5.80 1.00
CA VAL A 65 11.87 6.06 2.45
C VAL A 65 13.17 5.45 2.96
N SER A 66 14.23 6.26 3.06
CA SER A 66 15.59 5.81 3.41
C SER A 66 15.68 5.04 4.74
N VAL A 67 14.94 5.48 5.76
CA VAL A 67 15.06 4.92 7.12
C VAL A 67 14.22 3.64 7.30
N ALA A 68 13.17 3.44 6.49
CA ALA A 68 12.23 2.33 6.64
C ALA A 68 12.62 1.13 5.78
N THR A 69 13.82 0.61 6.03
CA THR A 69 14.41 -0.48 5.24
C THR A 69 13.68 -1.81 5.46
N PRO A 70 13.75 -2.76 4.49
CA PRO A 70 13.19 -4.11 4.66
C PRO A 70 13.75 -4.83 5.89
N ARG A 71 15.04 -4.60 6.21
CA ARG A 71 15.69 -5.13 7.41
C ARG A 71 15.03 -4.62 8.69
N LEU A 72 14.82 -3.30 8.79
CA LEU A 72 14.15 -2.70 9.95
C LEU A 72 12.74 -3.27 10.11
N LYS A 73 11.98 -3.39 9.00
CA LYS A 73 10.64 -3.98 9.00
C LYS A 73 10.64 -5.40 9.58
N LYS A 74 11.58 -6.25 9.16
CA LYS A 74 11.70 -7.64 9.65
C LYS A 74 12.02 -7.69 11.15
N ILE A 75 12.97 -6.87 11.61
CA ILE A 75 13.37 -6.81 13.03
C ILE A 75 12.20 -6.34 13.90
N VAL A 76 11.51 -5.28 13.48
CA VAL A 76 10.36 -4.72 14.22
C VAL A 76 9.22 -5.74 14.30
N ALA A 77 8.88 -6.40 13.18
CA ALA A 77 7.86 -7.45 13.17
C ALA A 77 8.17 -8.59 14.15
N GLN A 78 9.42 -9.05 14.16
CA GLN A 78 9.87 -10.09 15.10
C GLN A 78 9.81 -9.64 16.56
N ARG A 79 10.22 -8.40 16.85
CA ARG A 79 10.14 -7.84 18.22
C ARG A 79 8.70 -7.72 18.71
N ILE A 80 7.78 -7.28 17.86
CA ILE A 80 6.35 -7.22 18.22
C ILE A 80 5.80 -8.62 18.45
N LYS A 81 6.15 -9.60 17.60
CA LYS A 81 5.75 -11.00 17.79
C LYS A 81 6.24 -11.57 19.12
N ARG A 82 7.46 -11.22 19.55
CA ARG A 82 8.03 -11.65 20.84
C ARG A 82 7.41 -10.94 22.04
N GLY A 83 6.95 -9.70 21.87
CA GLY A 83 6.39 -8.89 22.97
C GLY A 83 5.52 -7.76 22.47
N ALA A 84 4.23 -8.04 22.23
CA ALA A 84 3.27 -7.10 21.67
C ALA A 84 2.95 -5.92 22.61
N ALA A 85 3.14 -6.08 23.92
CA ALA A 85 2.91 -5.03 24.92
C ALA A 85 4.03 -3.97 24.98
N ARG A 86 5.16 -4.17 24.28
CA ARG A 86 6.31 -3.25 24.35
C ARG A 86 5.99 -1.93 23.66
N SER A 87 6.35 -0.83 24.32
CA SER A 87 6.20 0.52 23.75
C SER A 87 7.04 0.70 22.48
N MET A 88 6.42 1.27 21.44
CA MET A 88 7.10 1.65 20.20
C MET A 88 8.27 2.62 20.44
N ARG A 89 8.16 3.52 21.44
CA ARG A 89 9.21 4.49 21.78
C ARG A 89 10.48 3.80 22.30
N LYS A 90 10.34 2.76 23.13
CA LYS A 90 11.47 1.97 23.64
C LYS A 90 12.16 1.23 22.49
N THR A 91 11.37 0.56 21.63
CA THR A 91 11.88 -0.12 20.43
C THR A 91 12.60 0.85 19.47
N ALA A 92 12.12 2.08 19.33
CA ALA A 92 12.74 3.11 18.50
C ALA A 92 14.12 3.52 19.05
N THR A 93 14.19 3.75 20.37
CA THR A 93 15.44 4.12 21.07
C THR A 93 16.49 3.01 20.93
N GLU A 94 16.11 1.75 21.14
CA GLU A 94 17.02 0.60 21.02
C GLU A 94 17.52 0.33 19.60
N LEU A 95 16.75 0.72 18.59
CA LEU A 95 17.13 0.57 17.19
C LEU A 95 17.79 1.84 16.62
N ASN A 96 17.98 2.88 17.44
CA ASN A 96 18.48 4.19 17.03
C ASN A 96 17.68 4.80 15.86
N VAL A 97 16.35 4.67 15.91
CA VAL A 97 15.43 5.21 14.90
C VAL A 97 14.50 6.22 15.54
N SER A 98 14.10 7.25 14.79
CA SER A 98 13.11 8.21 15.27
C SER A 98 11.77 7.53 15.59
N GLU A 99 11.08 8.02 16.62
CA GLU A 99 9.76 7.51 17.00
C GLU A 99 8.74 7.63 15.86
N ARG A 100 8.81 8.71 15.07
CA ARG A 100 7.95 8.93 13.90
C ARG A 100 8.16 7.86 12.84
N THR A 101 9.42 7.52 12.55
CA THR A 101 9.74 6.44 11.61
C THR A 101 9.25 5.09 12.15
N MET A 102 9.43 4.82 13.45
CA MET A 102 8.92 3.59 14.07
C MET A 102 7.40 3.46 13.91
N ARG A 103 6.64 4.53 14.20
CA ARG A 103 5.18 4.55 13.97
C ARG A 103 4.82 4.33 12.50
N ARG A 104 5.56 4.94 11.57
CA ARG A 104 5.33 4.78 10.12
C ARG A 104 5.57 3.34 9.67
N VAL A 105 6.62 2.69 10.16
CA VAL A 105 6.90 1.28 9.86
C VAL A 105 5.79 0.40 10.41
N VAL A 106 5.41 0.57 11.68
CA VAL A 106 4.40 -0.27 12.34
C VAL A 106 3.01 -0.09 11.72
N ARG A 107 2.52 1.15 11.59
CA ARG A 107 1.15 1.41 11.11
C ARG A 107 1.03 1.41 9.60
N GLY A 108 2.03 1.93 8.88
CA GLY A 108 1.98 2.07 7.43
C GLY A 108 2.46 0.83 6.69
N GLN A 109 3.64 0.31 7.07
CA GLN A 109 4.26 -0.79 6.30
C GLN A 109 3.92 -2.19 6.81
N LEU A 110 3.69 -2.34 8.12
CA LEU A 110 3.28 -3.59 8.76
C LEU A 110 1.76 -3.66 8.97
N SER A 111 1.04 -2.54 8.77
CA SER A 111 -0.40 -2.43 8.98
C SER A 111 -0.86 -2.93 10.35
N MET A 112 -0.01 -2.78 11.37
CA MET A 112 -0.30 -3.19 12.75
C MET A 112 -0.85 -2.00 13.53
N PHE A 113 -2.01 -2.21 14.14
CA PHE A 113 -2.66 -1.24 15.00
C PHE A 113 -2.75 -1.79 16.42
N SER A 114 -2.61 -0.90 17.40
CA SER A 114 -2.83 -1.26 18.80
C SER A 114 -4.29 -1.67 18.98
N TYR A 115 -4.51 -2.89 19.43
CA TYR A 115 -5.85 -3.32 19.83
C TYR A 115 -6.25 -2.58 21.11
N LYS A 116 -7.40 -1.91 21.10
CA LYS A 116 -7.95 -1.32 22.32
C LYS A 116 -8.50 -2.46 23.19
N TYR A 117 -7.85 -2.72 24.32
CA TYR A 117 -8.44 -3.60 25.33
C TYR A 117 -9.70 -2.95 25.89
N GLN A 118 -10.86 -3.50 25.55
CA GLN A 118 -12.10 -3.13 26.21
C GLN A 118 -12.12 -3.78 27.59
N LYS A 119 -12.24 -2.96 28.64
CA LYS A 119 -12.59 -3.47 29.97
C LYS A 119 -13.99 -4.04 29.86
N LYS A 120 -14.13 -5.37 29.96
CA LYS A 120 -15.42 -6.01 30.14
C LYS A 120 -15.67 -6.17 31.63
N GLN A 121 -16.84 -5.77 32.12
CA GLN A 121 -17.29 -6.13 33.45
C GLN A 121 -17.50 -7.66 33.45
N GLY A 122 -16.58 -8.41 34.07
CA GLY A 122 -16.81 -9.81 34.37
C GLY A 122 -17.43 -9.91 35.76
N LEU A 123 -18.51 -10.69 35.92
CA LEU A 123 -19.02 -11.02 37.25
C LEU A 123 -17.94 -11.81 37.99
N THR A 124 -17.62 -11.38 39.20
CA THR A 124 -16.78 -12.17 40.11
C THR A 124 -17.47 -13.49 40.46
N GLU A 125 -16.70 -14.51 40.83
CA GLU A 125 -17.23 -15.82 41.21
C GLU A 125 -18.29 -15.73 42.33
N ALA A 126 -18.15 -14.76 43.23
CA ALA A 126 -19.15 -14.46 44.26
C ALA A 126 -20.48 -13.94 43.66
N GLN A 127 -20.42 -13.03 42.68
CA GLN A 127 -21.60 -12.49 42.02
C GLN A 127 -22.32 -13.57 41.18
N LYS A 128 -21.58 -14.45 40.51
CA LYS A 128 -22.16 -15.61 39.79
C LYS A 128 -22.86 -16.60 40.73
N ARG A 129 -22.31 -16.83 41.93
CA ARG A 129 -22.95 -17.66 42.96
C ARG A 129 -24.22 -17.04 43.51
N GLN A 130 -24.27 -15.71 43.61
CA GLN A 130 -25.45 -14.99 44.05
C GLN A 130 -26.57 -15.05 43.00
N GLU A 131 -26.26 -14.92 41.72
CA GLU A 131 -27.24 -15.14 40.63
C GLU A 131 -27.83 -16.56 40.67
N LYS A 132 -26.99 -17.61 40.84
CA LYS A 132 -27.46 -19.00 40.93
C LYS A 132 -28.38 -19.30 42.12
N LYS A 133 -28.33 -18.49 43.19
CA LYS A 133 -29.21 -18.64 44.36
C LYS A 133 -30.56 -17.94 44.19
N ASN A 134 -30.62 -16.96 43.28
CA ASN A 134 -31.81 -16.15 43.03
C ASN A 134 -32.61 -16.62 41.80
N ALA A 135 -32.19 -17.71 41.16
CA ALA A 135 -32.86 -18.38 40.04
C ALA A 135 -33.49 -19.68 40.53
#